data_AF-A0A8H5ECR3-F1
#
_entry.id   AF-A0A8H5ECR3-F1
#
_cell.length_a   1.000
_cell.length_b   1.000
_cell.length_c   1.000
_cell.angle_alpha   90.00
_cell.angle_beta   90.00
_cell.angle_gamma   90.00
#
_symmetry.space_group_name_H-M   'P 1'
#
loop_
_entity.id
_entity.type
_entity.pdbx_description
1 polymer ?
#
loop_
_entity_poly.entity_id
_entity_poly.type
_entity_poly.pdbx_seq_one_letter_code
_entity_poly.pdbx_strand_id
1 'polypeptide(L)'
;MGSPWFTRSDEHNPKNQDHQNNSGNPVEVGMAAETKDIYRKSSWDPWQEWTEEEIGVDGRSSQASAKYALIVRREKEHGEIDESVLSLHSITVQSPLLKKILGPVFKGYKGIKPNLKKLEFHAPFREFFYRWDEFTQADPRNDSADSSEECSHYKLLADIIHAEIKPRIEQASDLLNNGVISFDYVWTLFEPDIEVYTTVEGRDRLFRLSSSNYSKAPDGTVAYVLCVRFIDTDGDIFGYTETTLNILPFENVKPILELEVIPARLCPHLDEVKDRLVQRGRVFESLKGIHHRTYSGMYSLSSTASGIPKQRHYALCWLKALTKGKFLTTNLGLFDIELIKDVLWSSTAFDQLVLPHDYKRIIQAFVGAQMSGLDNFDDVIKGKGRGIIMLLSGEPGTGKTLTAESVSEIMQKPLYNMSAAELGDVAQEVEQKLDCALELSTRWGAVLLLDECDVFLQRRTTSDIKRNKLVSIFLRLLEYFEGVMFLTTNRVSAFDPAFESRIHLTIHYPNLDYTSRLHIWRTFVNIGTDWNSLSEDELDELAGVELNGRQIKNVVKTARLLATHERTQLAMGHISTVLRIKKGLAGGS
;
A
#
# COMPACT_ATOMS: atom_id res chain seq x y z
N MET A 1 31.54 -3.39 -48.26
CA MET A 1 31.40 -4.38 -49.36
C MET A 1 30.03 -4.18 -50.00
N GLY A 2 29.88 -4.39 -51.31
CA GLY A 2 28.57 -4.56 -51.97
C GLY A 2 27.73 -3.30 -52.25
N SER A 3 27.76 -2.84 -53.50
CA SER A 3 26.61 -2.21 -54.21
C SER A 3 26.16 -3.19 -55.31
N PRO A 4 24.91 -3.13 -55.83
CA PRO A 4 24.51 -2.19 -56.90
C PRO A 4 23.09 -1.58 -56.66
N TRP A 5 22.57 -0.53 -57.31
CA TRP A 5 22.61 0.02 -58.70
C TRP A 5 21.75 -0.71 -59.76
N PHE A 6 21.15 0.10 -60.66
CA PHE A 6 20.37 -0.19 -61.90
C PHE A 6 18.87 -0.58 -61.74
N THR A 7 17.87 -0.02 -62.46
CA THR A 7 17.78 1.24 -63.28
C THR A 7 16.34 1.73 -63.55
N ARG A 8 16.21 3.03 -63.93
CA ARG A 8 15.23 3.72 -64.81
C ARG A 8 14.13 2.94 -65.58
N SER A 9 13.02 3.65 -65.82
CA SER A 9 12.55 4.01 -67.18
C SER A 9 11.86 5.40 -67.14
N ASP A 10 12.14 6.27 -68.10
CA ASP A 10 11.51 7.60 -68.28
C ASP A 10 10.60 7.54 -69.54
N GLU A 11 9.42 8.19 -69.54
CA GLU A 11 8.76 8.59 -70.80
C GLU A 11 7.90 9.87 -70.63
N HIS A 12 7.47 10.50 -71.73
CA HIS A 12 7.19 11.95 -71.79
C HIS A 12 5.69 12.37 -71.74
N ASN A 13 5.42 13.49 -71.04
CA ASN A 13 4.91 14.80 -71.54
C ASN A 13 3.90 14.78 -72.75
N PRO A 14 2.85 15.65 -72.87
CA PRO A 14 2.77 17.00 -72.26
C PRO A 14 1.37 17.64 -71.94
N LYS A 15 1.41 18.82 -71.28
CA LYS A 15 0.39 19.93 -71.30
C LYS A 15 -1.03 19.64 -70.72
N ASN A 16 -1.90 20.63 -70.49
CA ASN A 16 -1.80 22.02 -69.96
C ASN A 16 -3.23 22.60 -69.85
N GLN A 17 -3.54 23.41 -68.81
CA GLN A 17 -4.85 24.09 -68.59
C GLN A 17 -6.03 23.11 -68.38
N ASP A 18 -6.98 23.30 -67.45
CA ASP A 18 -7.63 24.54 -66.99
C ASP A 18 -7.59 24.79 -65.48
N HIS A 19 -7.35 26.04 -65.09
CA HIS A 19 -7.67 26.56 -63.76
C HIS A 19 -8.97 27.38 -63.83
N GLN A 20 -10.13 26.75 -63.55
CA GLN A 20 -11.32 27.51 -63.19
C GLN A 20 -11.27 27.89 -61.71
N ASN A 21 -11.29 29.19 -61.43
CA ASN A 21 -11.46 29.72 -60.08
C ASN A 21 -12.86 29.36 -59.56
N ASN A 22 -12.95 28.43 -58.61
CA ASN A 22 -14.17 28.26 -57.82
C ASN A 22 -14.06 29.07 -56.53
N SER A 23 -14.44 30.34 -56.59
CA SER A 23 -14.47 31.25 -55.44
C SER A 23 -15.66 30.94 -54.53
N GLY A 24 -15.56 29.83 -53.80
CA GLY A 24 -16.53 29.49 -52.75
C GLY A 24 -16.50 30.52 -51.62
N ASN A 25 -17.68 30.98 -51.20
CA ASN A 25 -17.83 31.78 -49.98
C ASN A 25 -17.26 31.03 -48.77
N PRO A 26 -16.73 31.73 -47.75
CA PRO A 26 -16.33 31.09 -46.49
C PRO A 26 -17.54 30.38 -45.88
N VAL A 27 -17.44 29.06 -45.70
CA VAL A 27 -18.51 28.25 -45.13
C VAL A 27 -18.67 28.57 -43.64
N GLU A 28 -19.78 29.19 -43.26
CA GLU A 28 -20.09 29.46 -41.86
C GLU A 28 -20.37 28.16 -41.11
N VAL A 29 -19.49 27.83 -40.16
CA VAL A 29 -19.43 26.51 -39.56
C VAL A 29 -20.58 26.31 -38.56
N GLY A 30 -21.42 25.31 -38.81
CA GLY A 30 -22.54 24.95 -37.95
C GLY A 30 -23.71 25.95 -37.93
N MET A 31 -23.85 26.80 -38.96
CA MET A 31 -24.94 27.78 -39.07
C MET A 31 -26.15 27.30 -39.89
N ALA A 32 -26.08 26.18 -40.59
CA ALA A 32 -27.27 25.56 -41.19
C ALA A 32 -28.04 24.77 -40.12
N ALA A 33 -29.33 25.08 -39.96
CA ALA A 33 -30.28 24.41 -39.07
C ALA A 33 -30.69 23.01 -39.59
N GLU A 34 -29.69 22.16 -39.86
CA GLU A 34 -29.82 20.84 -40.47
C GLU A 34 -28.88 19.86 -39.76
N THR A 35 -29.26 18.58 -39.73
CA THR A 35 -28.41 17.47 -39.25
C THR A 35 -27.70 16.80 -40.43
N LYS A 36 -26.51 16.25 -40.20
CA LYS A 36 -25.82 15.37 -41.16
C LYS A 36 -25.51 14.02 -40.52
N ASP A 37 -26.29 13.00 -40.88
CA ASP A 37 -26.05 11.61 -40.48
C ASP A 37 -24.90 10.96 -41.28
N ILE A 38 -24.07 10.19 -40.60
CA ILE A 38 -22.91 9.45 -41.13
C ILE A 38 -22.87 8.06 -40.47
N TYR A 39 -22.50 7.03 -41.23
CA TYR A 39 -22.71 5.62 -40.86
C TYR A 39 -21.41 4.81 -40.88
N ARG A 40 -21.36 3.66 -40.16
CA ARG A 40 -20.33 2.62 -40.36
C ARG A 40 -20.89 1.21 -40.09
N LYS A 41 -20.29 0.18 -40.73
CA LYS A 41 -20.73 -1.22 -40.62
C LYS A 41 -20.14 -1.96 -39.41
N SER A 42 -18.95 -1.56 -38.96
CA SER A 42 -18.25 -2.07 -37.78
C SER A 42 -17.30 -1.01 -37.21
N SER A 43 -16.85 -1.21 -35.96
CA SER A 43 -15.89 -0.33 -35.27
C SER A 43 -14.55 -0.14 -36.01
N TRP A 44 -14.20 -1.06 -36.91
CA TRP A 44 -12.99 -1.06 -37.73
C TRP A 44 -13.15 -0.34 -39.07
N ASP A 45 -14.38 -0.05 -39.49
CA ASP A 45 -14.67 0.62 -40.77
C ASP A 45 -14.52 2.15 -40.66
N PRO A 46 -14.10 2.84 -41.74
CA PRO A 46 -14.23 4.28 -41.82
C PRO A 46 -15.70 4.70 -41.80
N TRP A 47 -15.96 5.90 -41.24
CA TRP A 47 -17.26 6.54 -41.36
C TRP A 47 -17.55 6.89 -42.83
N GLN A 48 -18.77 6.65 -43.28
CA GLN A 48 -19.21 6.86 -44.66
C GLN A 48 -20.49 7.72 -44.70
N GLU A 49 -20.55 8.67 -45.63
CA GLU A 49 -21.80 9.32 -46.00
C GLU A 49 -22.62 8.32 -46.86
N TRP A 50 -23.91 8.14 -46.56
CA TRP A 50 -24.76 7.24 -47.35
C TRP A 50 -25.53 7.99 -48.44
N THR A 51 -25.54 7.41 -49.63
CA THR A 51 -26.38 7.76 -50.79
C THR A 51 -27.01 6.48 -51.32
N GLU A 52 -28.19 6.58 -51.95
CA GLU A 52 -28.89 5.40 -52.49
C GLU A 52 -28.15 4.71 -53.64
N GLU A 53 -27.17 5.39 -54.25
CA GLU A 53 -26.20 4.80 -55.20
C GLU A 53 -24.85 4.55 -54.51
N GLU A 54 -24.23 3.38 -54.75
CA GLU A 54 -22.97 2.96 -54.15
C GLU A 54 -21.75 3.72 -54.73
N ILE A 55 -21.41 4.87 -54.13
CA ILE A 55 -20.08 5.49 -54.28
C ILE A 55 -19.50 5.77 -52.89
N GLY A 56 -18.54 4.94 -52.46
CA GLY A 56 -17.89 5.07 -51.16
C GLY A 56 -16.98 6.30 -51.08
N VAL A 57 -17.49 7.40 -50.53
CA VAL A 57 -16.69 8.58 -50.18
C VAL A 57 -16.13 8.40 -48.77
N ASP A 58 -14.79 8.35 -48.64
CA ASP A 58 -14.08 8.26 -47.35
C ASP A 58 -14.45 9.47 -46.46
N GLY A 59 -15.13 9.24 -45.33
CA GLY A 59 -15.78 10.26 -44.49
C GLY A 59 -14.83 11.15 -43.68
N ARG A 60 -13.65 11.46 -44.22
CA ARG A 60 -12.66 12.39 -43.68
C ARG A 60 -13.11 13.85 -43.83
N SER A 61 -14.15 14.24 -43.09
CA SER A 61 -14.46 15.65 -42.80
C SER A 61 -14.51 16.54 -44.05
N SER A 62 -15.36 16.18 -45.02
CA SER A 62 -15.60 16.99 -46.22
C SER A 62 -15.91 18.44 -45.83
N GLN A 63 -15.38 19.44 -46.53
CA GLN A 63 -15.70 20.86 -46.23
C GLN A 63 -17.20 21.15 -46.34
N ALA A 64 -17.92 20.37 -47.17
CA ALA A 64 -19.38 20.38 -47.27
C ALA A 64 -20.10 19.96 -45.98
N SER A 65 -19.48 19.12 -45.13
CA SER A 65 -20.05 18.70 -43.84
C SER A 65 -19.92 19.74 -42.71
N ALA A 66 -19.15 20.81 -42.92
CA ALA A 66 -18.90 21.83 -41.90
C ALA A 66 -20.05 22.84 -41.71
N LYS A 67 -21.01 22.92 -42.65
CA LYS A 67 -22.15 23.86 -42.55
C LYS A 67 -23.20 23.46 -41.50
N TYR A 68 -23.37 22.15 -41.28
CA TYR A 68 -24.46 21.57 -40.50
C TYR A 68 -24.29 21.79 -39.00
N ALA A 69 -25.36 22.21 -38.30
CA ALA A 69 -25.34 22.47 -36.86
C ALA A 69 -24.87 21.26 -36.04
N LEU A 70 -25.24 20.05 -36.48
CA LEU A 70 -24.92 18.76 -35.85
C LEU A 70 -24.43 17.75 -36.90
N ILE A 71 -23.37 17.01 -36.58
CA ILE A 71 -23.08 15.71 -37.22
C ILE A 71 -23.58 14.62 -36.28
N VAL A 72 -24.42 13.72 -36.82
CA VAL A 72 -24.99 12.57 -36.14
C VAL A 72 -24.28 11.32 -36.67
N ARG A 73 -23.87 10.39 -35.80
CA ARG A 73 -23.18 9.16 -36.23
C ARG A 73 -23.86 7.92 -35.71
N ARG A 74 -24.18 7.00 -36.61
CA ARG A 74 -24.91 5.75 -36.34
C ARG A 74 -24.07 4.54 -36.69
N GLU A 75 -24.11 3.52 -35.85
CA GLU A 75 -23.34 2.29 -36.00
C GLU A 75 -24.28 1.09 -36.15
N LYS A 76 -23.83 0.07 -36.89
CA LYS A 76 -24.58 -1.15 -37.13
C LYS A 76 -24.34 -2.17 -36.01
N GLU A 77 -25.24 -2.21 -35.05
CA GLU A 77 -25.17 -3.13 -33.92
C GLU A 77 -25.66 -4.53 -34.33
N HIS A 78 -24.94 -5.57 -33.92
CA HIS A 78 -25.24 -6.96 -34.29
C HIS A 78 -26.00 -7.63 -33.15
N GLY A 79 -27.29 -7.91 -33.36
CA GLY A 79 -28.11 -8.68 -32.42
C GLY A 79 -27.82 -10.18 -32.47
N GLU A 80 -28.39 -10.93 -31.53
CA GLU A 80 -28.35 -12.41 -31.53
C GLU A 80 -29.28 -13.03 -32.58
N ILE A 81 -30.18 -12.22 -33.15
CA ILE A 81 -31.06 -12.54 -34.26
C ILE A 81 -30.65 -11.63 -35.44
N ASP A 82 -30.77 -12.11 -36.68
CA ASP A 82 -30.18 -11.53 -37.91
C ASP A 82 -30.79 -10.17 -38.36
N GLU A 83 -31.53 -9.48 -37.47
CA GLU A 83 -31.99 -8.11 -37.65
C GLU A 83 -31.01 -7.13 -36.99
N SER A 84 -30.00 -6.73 -37.75
CA SER A 84 -29.02 -5.73 -37.35
C SER A 84 -29.61 -4.31 -37.32
N VAL A 85 -29.63 -3.66 -36.15
CA VAL A 85 -30.21 -2.33 -35.94
C VAL A 85 -29.15 -1.24 -36.04
N LEU A 86 -29.51 -0.06 -36.58
CA LEU A 86 -28.67 1.13 -36.58
C LEU A 86 -28.85 1.94 -35.28
N SER A 87 -27.99 1.70 -34.28
CA SER A 87 -27.99 2.46 -33.03
C SER A 87 -27.21 3.78 -33.18
N LEU A 88 -27.57 4.77 -32.37
CA LEU A 88 -26.86 6.05 -32.35
C LEU A 88 -25.55 5.92 -31.57
N HIS A 89 -24.41 6.28 -32.17
CA HIS A 89 -23.08 6.17 -31.58
C HIS A 89 -22.59 7.50 -30.97
N SER A 90 -22.63 8.60 -31.74
CA SER A 90 -22.20 9.91 -31.23
C SER A 90 -22.82 11.11 -31.97
N ILE A 91 -22.86 12.25 -31.30
CA ILE A 91 -23.28 13.54 -31.85
C ILE A 91 -22.11 14.53 -31.70
N THR A 92 -21.68 15.15 -32.80
CA THR A 92 -20.74 16.28 -32.77
C THR A 92 -21.50 17.59 -32.96
N VAL A 93 -21.46 18.45 -31.94
CA VAL A 93 -22.04 19.79 -31.99
C VAL A 93 -21.05 20.73 -32.68
N GLN A 94 -21.43 21.25 -33.85
CA GLN A 94 -20.65 22.27 -34.56
C GLN A 94 -21.12 23.67 -34.20
N SER A 95 -22.45 23.89 -34.16
CA SER A 95 -23.07 25.20 -34.08
C SER A 95 -22.60 26.07 -32.91
N PRO A 96 -22.18 27.33 -33.14
CA PRO A 96 -21.86 28.28 -32.09
C PRO A 96 -23.04 28.58 -31.14
N LEU A 97 -24.26 28.65 -31.68
CA LEU A 97 -25.49 28.92 -30.91
C LEU A 97 -25.76 27.81 -29.89
N LEU A 98 -25.65 26.54 -30.31
CA LEU A 98 -25.75 25.41 -29.39
C LEU A 98 -24.66 25.43 -28.32
N LYS A 99 -23.42 25.80 -28.67
CA LYS A 99 -22.32 25.86 -27.69
C LYS A 99 -22.51 26.98 -26.65
N LYS A 100 -23.16 28.09 -27.02
CA LYS A 100 -23.61 29.14 -26.11
C LYS A 100 -24.67 28.60 -25.13
N ILE A 101 -25.69 27.89 -25.62
CA ILE A 101 -26.78 27.31 -24.79
C ILE A 101 -26.26 26.19 -23.86
N LEU A 102 -25.42 25.29 -24.37
CA LEU A 102 -24.82 24.20 -23.60
C LEU A 102 -23.73 24.68 -22.62
N GLY A 103 -23.30 25.95 -22.72
CA GLY A 103 -22.34 26.60 -21.83
C GLY A 103 -22.79 26.58 -20.36
N PRO A 104 -23.97 27.15 -20.03
CA PRO A 104 -24.61 27.01 -18.73
C PRO A 104 -24.92 25.56 -18.33
N VAL A 105 -25.50 24.74 -19.22
CA VAL A 105 -25.97 23.36 -18.91
C VAL A 105 -24.84 22.49 -18.34
N PHE A 106 -23.66 22.53 -18.96
CA PHE A 106 -22.50 21.74 -18.53
C PHE A 106 -21.52 22.53 -17.63
N LYS A 107 -21.96 23.62 -17.01
CA LYS A 107 -21.12 24.46 -16.14
C LYS A 107 -20.64 23.66 -14.92
N GLY A 108 -19.34 23.39 -14.89
CA GLY A 108 -18.70 22.60 -13.82
C GLY A 108 -18.70 21.09 -14.06
N TYR A 109 -19.31 20.59 -15.15
CA TYR A 109 -19.27 19.16 -15.47
C TYR A 109 -17.86 18.73 -15.88
N LYS A 110 -17.27 17.78 -15.15
CA LYS A 110 -15.88 17.34 -15.33
C LYS A 110 -15.69 16.64 -16.68
N GLY A 111 -14.79 17.17 -17.51
CA GLY A 111 -14.44 16.64 -18.83
C GLY A 111 -15.08 17.38 -20.01
N ILE A 112 -16.24 18.02 -19.82
CA ILE A 112 -16.87 18.84 -20.87
C ILE A 112 -16.30 20.27 -20.85
N LYS A 113 -16.02 20.80 -22.04
CA LYS A 113 -15.75 22.23 -22.27
C LYS A 113 -16.55 22.68 -23.51
N PRO A 114 -17.71 23.34 -23.35
CA PRO A 114 -18.61 23.63 -24.48
C PRO A 114 -17.99 24.47 -25.60
N ASN A 115 -17.01 25.32 -25.26
CA ASN A 115 -16.29 26.18 -26.20
C ASN A 115 -15.24 25.43 -27.07
N LEU A 116 -15.16 24.09 -27.02
CA LEU A 116 -14.26 23.32 -27.89
C LEU A 116 -14.70 23.39 -29.36
N LYS A 117 -13.73 23.42 -30.28
CA LYS A 117 -13.99 23.36 -31.73
C LYS A 117 -14.74 22.08 -32.09
N LYS A 118 -14.26 20.94 -31.60
CA LYS A 118 -14.96 19.65 -31.60
C LYS A 118 -15.56 19.41 -30.22
N LEU A 119 -16.87 19.63 -30.07
CA LEU A 119 -17.66 19.19 -28.92
C LEU A 119 -18.40 17.92 -29.38
N GLU A 120 -18.16 16.79 -28.73
CA GLU A 120 -18.72 15.50 -29.12
C GLU A 120 -19.21 14.75 -27.88
N PHE A 121 -20.39 14.14 -28.00
CA PHE A 121 -21.04 13.32 -26.98
C PHE A 121 -21.29 11.93 -27.55
N HIS A 122 -21.19 10.89 -26.72
CA HIS A 122 -21.33 9.50 -27.12
C HIS A 122 -22.54 8.85 -26.44
N ALA A 123 -23.15 7.86 -27.09
CA ALA A 123 -24.21 7.08 -26.48
C ALA A 123 -23.73 6.33 -25.21
N PRO A 124 -24.56 6.18 -24.16
CA PRO A 124 -25.96 6.60 -24.07
C PRO A 124 -26.13 8.03 -23.50
N PHE A 125 -25.32 9.01 -23.94
CA PHE A 125 -25.46 10.45 -23.67
C PHE A 125 -25.63 10.80 -22.18
N ARG A 126 -24.86 10.11 -21.33
CA ARG A 126 -24.97 10.14 -19.85
C ARG A 126 -24.90 11.54 -19.27
N GLU A 127 -24.17 12.44 -19.92
CA GLU A 127 -23.99 13.82 -19.48
C GLU A 127 -25.31 14.60 -19.58
N PHE A 128 -26.13 14.34 -20.60
CA PHE A 128 -27.49 14.89 -20.71
C PHE A 128 -28.48 14.21 -19.74
N PHE A 129 -28.24 12.95 -19.34
CA PHE A 129 -29.01 12.30 -18.28
C PHE A 129 -28.75 12.98 -16.92
N TYR A 130 -27.49 13.24 -16.55
CA TYR A 130 -27.16 13.91 -15.29
C TYR A 130 -27.45 15.42 -15.28
N ARG A 131 -27.65 16.05 -16.45
CA ARG A 131 -28.00 17.48 -16.58
C ARG A 131 -29.33 17.69 -17.31
N TRP A 132 -30.28 16.77 -17.09
CA TRP A 132 -31.55 16.78 -17.80
C TRP A 132 -32.39 18.01 -17.49
N ASP A 133 -32.49 18.37 -16.20
CA ASP A 133 -33.26 19.52 -15.75
C ASP A 133 -32.64 20.83 -16.24
N GLU A 134 -31.32 20.99 -16.16
CA GLU A 134 -30.63 22.17 -16.70
C GLU A 134 -30.73 22.25 -18.23
N PHE A 135 -30.67 21.10 -18.93
CA PHE A 135 -30.87 21.03 -20.38
C PHE A 135 -32.28 21.47 -20.77
N THR A 136 -33.31 20.94 -20.11
CA THR A 136 -34.72 21.30 -20.36
C THR A 136 -35.03 22.76 -20.00
N GLN A 137 -34.44 23.28 -18.92
CA GLN A 137 -34.57 24.69 -18.55
C GLN A 137 -33.89 25.63 -19.55
N ALA A 138 -32.77 25.22 -20.15
CA ALA A 138 -32.02 25.99 -21.14
C ALA A 138 -32.64 26.03 -22.55
N ASP A 139 -33.88 25.56 -22.72
CA ASP A 139 -34.65 25.73 -23.95
C ASP A 139 -34.98 27.22 -24.19
N PRO A 140 -34.47 27.86 -25.26
CA PRO A 140 -34.69 29.28 -25.52
C PRO A 140 -36.16 29.65 -25.78
N ARG A 141 -37.03 28.65 -26.00
CA ARG A 141 -38.50 28.84 -26.10
C ARG A 141 -39.16 29.19 -24.76
N ASN A 142 -38.46 28.99 -23.65
CA ASN A 142 -38.94 29.34 -22.30
C ASN A 142 -38.95 30.86 -22.07
N ASP A 143 -37.93 31.57 -22.56
CA ASP A 143 -37.75 33.01 -22.34
C ASP A 143 -38.45 33.88 -23.39
N SER A 144 -38.65 33.36 -24.61
CA SER A 144 -39.35 34.08 -25.68
C SER A 144 -40.03 33.12 -26.66
N ALA A 145 -41.24 33.47 -27.12
CA ALA A 145 -42.03 32.65 -28.04
C ALA A 145 -41.69 32.85 -29.54
N ASP A 146 -40.77 33.78 -29.87
CA ASP A 146 -40.35 34.04 -31.24
C ASP A 146 -39.45 32.91 -31.77
N SER A 147 -39.63 32.53 -33.04
CA SER A 147 -38.86 31.45 -33.68
C SER A 147 -37.45 31.92 -34.08
N SER A 148 -36.58 32.15 -33.09
CA SER A 148 -35.18 32.49 -33.30
C SER A 148 -34.38 31.32 -33.90
N GLU A 149 -33.25 31.62 -34.55
CA GLU A 149 -32.31 30.58 -35.02
C GLU A 149 -31.81 29.72 -33.84
N GLU A 150 -31.66 30.30 -32.65
CA GLU A 150 -31.31 29.57 -31.42
C GLU A 150 -32.37 28.52 -31.06
N CYS A 151 -33.68 28.82 -31.23
CA CYS A 151 -34.76 27.84 -31.05
C CYS A 151 -34.72 26.72 -32.09
N SER A 152 -34.50 27.05 -33.37
CA SER A 152 -34.40 26.05 -34.44
C SER A 152 -33.21 25.12 -34.25
N HIS A 153 -32.05 25.67 -33.87
CA HIS A 153 -30.84 24.89 -33.60
C HIS A 153 -30.98 24.03 -32.33
N TYR A 154 -31.52 24.60 -31.25
CA TYR A 154 -31.82 23.86 -30.01
C TYR A 154 -32.76 22.69 -30.28
N LYS A 155 -33.84 22.90 -31.05
CA LYS A 155 -34.80 21.85 -31.39
C LYS A 155 -34.15 20.63 -32.04
N LEU A 156 -33.20 20.79 -32.96
CA LEU A 156 -32.52 19.66 -33.61
C LEU A 156 -31.76 18.78 -32.61
N LEU A 157 -31.08 19.40 -31.64
CA LEU A 157 -30.39 18.66 -30.58
C LEU A 157 -31.39 18.06 -29.60
N ALA A 158 -32.43 18.82 -29.23
CA ALA A 158 -33.48 18.39 -28.31
C ALA A 158 -34.24 17.18 -28.86
N ASP A 159 -34.72 17.19 -30.10
CA ASP A 159 -35.50 16.09 -30.69
C ASP A 159 -34.71 14.77 -30.67
N ILE A 160 -33.40 14.81 -30.97
CA ILE A 160 -32.52 13.62 -30.89
C ILE A 160 -32.30 13.18 -29.44
N ILE A 161 -31.90 14.10 -28.57
CA ILE A 161 -31.56 13.79 -27.17
C ILE A 161 -32.81 13.34 -26.39
N HIS A 162 -33.99 13.89 -26.67
CA HIS A 162 -35.25 13.47 -26.05
C HIS A 162 -35.66 12.05 -26.48
N ALA A 163 -35.52 11.71 -27.77
CA ALA A 163 -35.85 10.36 -28.26
C ALA A 163 -35.00 9.28 -27.58
N GLU A 164 -33.72 9.56 -27.30
CA GLU A 164 -32.79 8.62 -26.68
C GLU A 164 -32.84 8.64 -25.14
N ILE A 165 -32.82 9.82 -24.51
CA ILE A 165 -32.62 9.94 -23.06
C ILE A 165 -33.92 9.90 -22.28
N LYS A 166 -35.02 10.47 -22.79
CA LYS A 166 -36.27 10.56 -22.02
C LYS A 166 -36.83 9.20 -21.58
N PRO A 167 -36.91 8.16 -22.45
CA PRO A 167 -37.39 6.83 -22.01
C PRO A 167 -36.47 6.20 -20.96
N ARG A 168 -35.15 6.45 -21.05
CA ARG A 168 -34.16 5.98 -20.09
C ARG A 168 -34.26 6.70 -18.74
N ILE A 169 -34.62 7.99 -18.72
CA ILE A 169 -34.95 8.73 -17.49
C ILE A 169 -36.25 8.23 -16.87
N GLU A 170 -37.29 8.00 -17.67
CA GLU A 170 -38.57 7.48 -17.17
C GLU A 170 -38.41 6.09 -16.54
N GLN A 171 -37.68 5.16 -17.21
CA GLN A 171 -37.38 3.83 -16.66
C GLN A 171 -36.44 3.89 -15.44
N ALA A 172 -35.41 4.74 -15.45
CA ALA A 172 -34.53 4.91 -14.29
C ALA A 172 -35.29 5.50 -13.09
N SER A 173 -36.17 6.48 -13.31
CA SER A 173 -36.98 7.07 -12.25
C SER A 173 -37.92 6.05 -11.62
N ASP A 174 -38.58 5.19 -12.40
CA ASP A 174 -39.43 4.12 -11.87
C ASP A 174 -38.63 3.15 -10.97
N LEU A 175 -37.48 2.66 -11.45
CA LEU A 175 -36.58 1.80 -10.66
C LEU A 175 -36.16 2.46 -9.34
N LEU A 176 -35.68 3.71 -9.41
CA LEU A 176 -35.22 4.48 -8.25
C LEU A 176 -36.35 4.78 -7.25
N ASN A 177 -37.55 5.10 -7.72
CA ASN A 177 -38.73 5.32 -6.88
C ASN A 177 -39.17 4.05 -6.13
N ASN A 178 -38.92 2.87 -6.71
CA ASN A 178 -39.14 1.58 -6.07
C ASN A 178 -37.93 1.07 -5.24
N GLY A 179 -36.84 1.86 -5.13
CA GLY A 179 -35.66 1.52 -4.32
C GLY A 179 -34.76 0.41 -4.90
N VAL A 180 -34.96 0.06 -6.18
CA VAL A 180 -34.26 -1.03 -6.88
C VAL A 180 -33.52 -0.51 -8.12
N ILE A 181 -32.67 -1.33 -8.72
CA ILE A 181 -32.02 -1.03 -9.99
C ILE A 181 -31.78 -2.33 -10.78
N SER A 182 -31.84 -2.28 -12.11
CA SER A 182 -31.36 -3.37 -12.98
C SER A 182 -29.92 -3.10 -13.42
N PHE A 183 -29.18 -4.14 -13.81
CA PHE A 183 -27.74 -4.01 -14.12
C PHE A 183 -27.44 -2.96 -15.21
N ASP A 184 -28.26 -2.89 -16.25
CA ASP A 184 -28.13 -1.93 -17.37
C ASP A 184 -28.37 -0.46 -16.98
N TYR A 185 -29.00 -0.23 -15.82
CA TYR A 185 -29.30 1.09 -15.28
C TYR A 185 -28.42 1.49 -14.08
N VAL A 186 -27.54 0.59 -13.60
CA VAL A 186 -26.57 0.88 -12.52
C VAL A 186 -25.80 2.18 -12.77
N TRP A 187 -25.46 2.50 -14.02
CA TRP A 187 -24.73 3.73 -14.34
C TRP A 187 -25.45 5.02 -13.93
N THR A 188 -26.78 5.04 -13.89
CA THR A 188 -27.58 6.23 -13.53
C THR A 188 -27.34 6.71 -12.10
N LEU A 189 -26.88 5.82 -11.22
CA LEU A 189 -26.53 6.12 -9.84
C LEU A 189 -25.23 6.95 -9.73
N PHE A 190 -24.32 6.84 -10.71
CA PHE A 190 -22.91 7.18 -10.59
C PHE A 190 -22.48 8.35 -11.51
N GLU A 191 -23.00 9.54 -11.20
CA GLU A 191 -22.51 10.81 -11.72
C GLU A 191 -21.02 11.04 -11.37
N PRO A 192 -20.17 11.58 -12.27
CA PRO A 192 -18.75 11.84 -11.98
C PRO A 192 -18.49 12.77 -10.78
N ASP A 193 -17.37 12.56 -10.08
CA ASP A 193 -16.87 13.33 -8.93
C ASP A 193 -17.73 13.31 -7.64
N ILE A 194 -18.83 12.55 -7.61
CA ILE A 194 -19.57 12.24 -6.38
C ILE A 194 -18.75 11.37 -5.41
N GLU A 195 -19.20 11.33 -4.15
CA GLU A 195 -18.69 10.37 -3.16
C GLU A 195 -19.44 9.03 -3.29
N VAL A 196 -18.70 7.92 -3.22
CA VAL A 196 -19.22 6.55 -3.24
C VAL A 196 -18.81 5.79 -1.99
N TYR A 197 -19.71 4.96 -1.47
CA TYR A 197 -19.54 4.13 -0.29
C TYR A 197 -19.41 2.65 -0.67
N THR A 198 -18.57 1.93 0.06
CA THR A 198 -18.45 0.46 0.02
C THR A 198 -17.78 -0.03 1.30
N THR A 199 -17.87 -1.33 1.61
CA THR A 199 -17.16 -1.98 2.71
C THR A 199 -16.03 -2.86 2.19
N VAL A 200 -14.79 -2.57 2.58
CA VAL A 200 -13.61 -3.39 2.25
C VAL A 200 -13.19 -4.15 3.51
N GLU A 201 -13.18 -5.49 3.45
CA GLU A 201 -12.90 -6.37 4.60
C GLU A 201 -13.80 -6.08 5.83
N GLY A 202 -15.07 -5.73 5.59
CA GLY A 202 -16.03 -5.34 6.64
C GLY A 202 -15.82 -3.92 7.20
N ARG A 203 -14.93 -3.12 6.61
CA ARG A 203 -14.55 -1.78 7.06
C ARG A 203 -15.07 -0.72 6.10
N ASP A 204 -15.73 0.31 6.60
CA ASP A 204 -16.26 1.41 5.78
C ASP A 204 -15.19 2.05 4.91
N ARG A 205 -15.55 2.45 3.69
CA ARG A 205 -14.77 3.34 2.83
C ARG A 205 -15.67 4.35 2.14
N LEU A 206 -15.17 5.58 2.05
CA LEU A 206 -15.63 6.57 1.08
C LEU A 206 -14.51 6.82 0.08
N PHE A 207 -14.86 6.83 -1.20
CA PHE A 207 -13.99 7.24 -2.30
C PHE A 207 -14.69 8.36 -3.09
N ARG A 208 -13.94 9.11 -3.92
CA ARG A 208 -14.52 10.04 -4.90
C ARG A 208 -14.44 9.44 -6.30
N LEU A 209 -15.52 9.48 -7.06
CA LEU A 209 -15.59 8.86 -8.39
C LEU A 209 -14.79 9.66 -9.43
N SER A 210 -13.82 9.04 -10.09
CA SER A 210 -13.10 9.67 -11.22
C SER A 210 -13.83 9.45 -12.54
N SER A 211 -14.26 8.22 -12.82
CA SER A 211 -15.02 7.82 -14.02
C SER A 211 -15.65 6.44 -13.84
N SER A 212 -16.60 6.06 -14.68
CA SER A 212 -17.27 4.74 -14.59
C SER A 212 -17.84 4.25 -15.93
N ASN A 213 -17.72 2.95 -16.21
CA ASN A 213 -18.17 2.33 -17.46
C ASN A 213 -18.47 0.84 -17.30
N TYR A 214 -19.30 0.29 -18.19
CA TYR A 214 -19.34 -1.17 -18.37
C TYR A 214 -18.06 -1.62 -19.06
N SER A 215 -17.51 -2.75 -18.63
CA SER A 215 -16.30 -3.33 -19.18
C SER A 215 -16.46 -4.84 -19.29
N LYS A 216 -16.07 -5.41 -20.43
CA LYS A 216 -16.08 -6.86 -20.66
C LYS A 216 -14.70 -7.43 -20.34
N ALA A 217 -14.63 -8.36 -19.40
CA ALA A 217 -13.41 -9.07 -19.06
C ALA A 217 -13.09 -10.18 -20.09
N PRO A 218 -11.84 -10.72 -20.12
CA PRO A 218 -11.41 -11.68 -21.15
C PRO A 218 -12.14 -13.03 -21.14
N ASP A 219 -12.80 -13.36 -20.03
CA ASP A 219 -13.70 -14.51 -19.86
C ASP A 219 -15.10 -14.29 -20.49
N GLY A 220 -15.41 -13.05 -20.89
CA GLY A 220 -16.70 -12.63 -21.41
C GLY A 220 -17.60 -11.94 -20.38
N THR A 221 -17.23 -11.91 -19.09
CA THR A 221 -18.05 -11.32 -18.02
C THR A 221 -18.11 -9.80 -18.18
N VAL A 222 -19.31 -9.22 -18.25
CA VAL A 222 -19.51 -7.76 -18.26
C VAL A 222 -19.73 -7.27 -16.83
N ALA A 223 -18.85 -6.42 -16.33
CA ALA A 223 -18.98 -5.77 -15.02
C ALA A 223 -19.12 -4.24 -15.19
N TYR A 224 -19.77 -3.58 -14.23
CA TYR A 224 -19.76 -2.12 -14.16
C TYR A 224 -18.57 -1.68 -13.28
N VAL A 225 -17.59 -1.04 -13.91
CA VAL A 225 -16.32 -0.65 -13.31
C VAL A 225 -16.35 0.83 -12.94
N LEU A 226 -16.00 1.13 -11.69
CA LEU A 226 -15.87 2.47 -11.14
C LEU A 226 -14.39 2.75 -10.86
N CYS A 227 -13.78 3.68 -11.61
CA CYS A 227 -12.47 4.21 -11.27
C CYS A 227 -12.64 5.28 -10.19
N VAL A 228 -12.06 5.06 -9.02
CA VAL A 228 -12.27 5.90 -7.82
C VAL A 228 -10.93 6.36 -7.24
N ARG A 229 -10.89 7.61 -6.76
CA ARG A 229 -9.73 8.24 -6.14
C ARG A 229 -9.86 8.36 -4.62
N PHE A 230 -8.77 8.14 -3.91
CA PHE A 230 -8.63 8.27 -2.45
C PHE A 230 -7.24 8.79 -2.07
N ILE A 231 -7.06 9.14 -0.80
CA ILE A 231 -5.78 9.62 -0.25
C ILE A 231 -4.99 8.42 0.28
N ASP A 232 -3.72 8.34 -0.11
CA ASP A 232 -2.75 7.33 0.30
C ASP A 232 -1.36 7.98 0.52
N THR A 233 -0.37 7.23 0.98
CA THR A 233 1.01 7.72 1.20
C THR A 233 2.08 6.73 0.77
N ASP A 234 3.22 7.24 0.31
CA ASP A 234 4.46 6.47 0.13
C ASP A 234 5.28 6.33 1.42
N GLY A 235 4.90 7.06 2.48
CA GLY A 235 5.59 7.20 3.77
C GLY A 235 6.03 8.63 4.05
N ASP A 236 6.34 9.40 3.01
CA ASP A 236 6.93 10.74 3.07
C ASP A 236 5.95 11.84 2.60
N ILE A 237 5.04 11.52 1.69
CA ILE A 237 4.06 12.45 1.10
C ILE A 237 2.67 11.78 1.06
N PHE A 238 1.62 12.55 1.38
CA PHE A 238 0.23 12.15 1.14
C PHE A 238 -0.21 12.65 -0.23
N GLY A 239 -0.88 11.80 -1.01
CA GLY A 239 -1.34 12.13 -2.36
C GLY A 239 -2.60 11.37 -2.76
N TYR A 240 -3.19 11.76 -3.88
CA TYR A 240 -4.30 11.00 -4.47
C TYR A 240 -3.76 9.81 -5.28
N THR A 241 -4.34 8.63 -5.05
CA THR A 241 -4.16 7.44 -5.89
C THR A 241 -5.53 6.94 -6.35
N GLU A 242 -5.55 6.17 -7.45
CA GLU A 242 -6.78 5.60 -7.99
C GLU A 242 -6.81 4.06 -7.83
N THR A 243 -8.01 3.50 -7.76
CA THR A 243 -8.29 2.06 -7.77
C THR A 243 -9.62 1.82 -8.51
N THR A 244 -9.90 0.56 -8.85
CA THR A 244 -11.17 0.14 -9.47
C THR A 244 -12.03 -0.62 -8.48
N LEU A 245 -13.29 -0.20 -8.33
CA LEU A 245 -14.35 -0.98 -7.69
C LEU A 245 -15.27 -1.55 -8.79
N ASN A 246 -15.83 -2.73 -8.58
CA ASN A 246 -16.65 -3.42 -9.57
C ASN A 246 -18.02 -3.78 -8.98
N ILE A 247 -19.09 -3.52 -9.72
CA ILE A 247 -20.41 -4.12 -9.52
C ILE A 247 -20.52 -5.24 -10.56
N LEU A 248 -20.79 -6.46 -10.10
CA LEU A 248 -20.93 -7.65 -10.93
C LEU A 248 -22.31 -7.70 -11.61
N PRO A 249 -22.46 -8.43 -12.73
CA PRO A 249 -23.76 -8.60 -13.37
C PRO A 249 -24.70 -9.40 -12.47
N PHE A 250 -25.97 -8.98 -12.44
CA PHE A 250 -27.04 -9.64 -11.69
C PHE A 250 -28.33 -9.64 -12.51
N GLU A 251 -29.17 -10.65 -12.30
CA GLU A 251 -30.42 -10.81 -13.04
C GLU A 251 -31.54 -9.88 -12.54
N ASN A 252 -32.45 -9.48 -13.43
CA ASN A 252 -33.64 -8.70 -13.13
C ASN A 252 -33.34 -7.36 -12.43
N VAL A 253 -33.69 -7.22 -11.15
CA VAL A 253 -33.50 -6.03 -10.33
C VAL A 253 -32.95 -6.40 -8.95
N LYS A 254 -32.09 -5.55 -8.40
CA LYS A 254 -31.48 -5.69 -7.08
C LYS A 254 -31.77 -4.45 -6.24
N PRO A 255 -32.07 -4.56 -4.92
CA PRO A 255 -32.20 -3.40 -4.04
C PRO A 255 -30.92 -2.56 -4.05
N ILE A 256 -31.04 -1.24 -4.15
CA ILE A 256 -29.87 -0.36 -4.35
C ILE A 256 -28.88 -0.48 -3.19
N LEU A 257 -29.36 -0.69 -1.96
CA LEU A 257 -28.55 -0.84 -0.76
C LEU A 257 -27.79 -2.18 -0.65
N GLU A 258 -28.10 -3.16 -1.52
CA GLU A 258 -27.40 -4.46 -1.58
C GLU A 258 -26.26 -4.46 -2.61
N LEU A 259 -26.05 -3.36 -3.35
CA LEU A 259 -24.94 -3.22 -4.28
C LEU A 259 -23.60 -3.19 -3.54
N GLU A 260 -22.58 -3.75 -4.18
CA GLU A 260 -21.20 -3.83 -3.71
C GLU A 260 -20.57 -2.43 -3.54
N VAL A 261 -21.09 -1.44 -4.25
CA VAL A 261 -20.78 -0.02 -4.18
C VAL A 261 -22.08 0.76 -4.35
N ILE A 262 -22.27 1.83 -3.57
CA ILE A 262 -23.40 2.76 -3.70
C ILE A 262 -22.93 4.22 -3.73
N PRO A 263 -23.69 5.16 -4.31
CA PRO A 263 -23.50 6.58 -4.05
C PRO A 263 -23.59 6.85 -2.54
N ALA A 264 -22.63 7.60 -1.98
CA ALA A 264 -22.55 7.82 -0.54
C ALA A 264 -23.82 8.46 0.04
N ARG A 265 -24.52 9.29 -0.74
CA ARG A 265 -25.83 9.89 -0.41
C ARG A 265 -26.95 8.88 -0.09
N LEU A 266 -26.77 7.60 -0.44
CA LEU A 266 -27.71 6.51 -0.14
C LEU A 266 -27.25 5.63 1.03
N CYS A 267 -26.07 5.88 1.60
CA CYS A 267 -25.54 5.13 2.74
C CYS A 267 -26.34 5.45 4.02
N PRO A 268 -26.95 4.46 4.69
CA PRO A 268 -27.52 4.67 6.02
C PRO A 268 -26.45 5.16 7.00
N HIS A 269 -26.80 6.12 7.86
CA HIS A 269 -25.88 6.69 8.85
C HIS A 269 -24.61 7.32 8.26
N LEU A 270 -24.69 7.92 7.06
CA LEU A 270 -23.54 8.52 6.36
C LEU A 270 -22.72 9.48 7.23
N ASP A 271 -23.34 10.26 8.10
CA ASP A 271 -22.61 11.22 8.96
C ASP A 271 -21.79 10.50 10.04
N GLU A 272 -22.33 9.45 10.67
CA GLU A 272 -21.59 8.60 11.61
C GLU A 272 -20.45 7.83 10.92
N VAL A 273 -20.66 7.41 9.66
CA VAL A 273 -19.63 6.84 8.79
C VAL A 273 -18.54 7.88 8.51
N LYS A 274 -18.90 9.13 8.18
CA LYS A 274 -17.96 10.22 7.93
C LYS A 274 -17.15 10.58 9.16
N ASP A 275 -17.76 10.70 10.34
CA ASP A 275 -17.05 10.96 11.59
C ASP A 275 -16.05 9.84 11.94
N ARG A 276 -16.47 8.57 11.82
CA ARG A 276 -15.59 7.40 12.00
C ARG A 276 -14.41 7.42 11.02
N LEU A 277 -14.66 7.75 9.76
CA LEU A 277 -13.62 7.85 8.74
C LEU A 277 -12.66 9.03 8.97
N VAL A 278 -13.15 10.18 9.45
CA VAL A 278 -12.32 11.34 9.81
C VAL A 278 -11.45 11.03 11.04
N GLN A 279 -11.99 10.37 12.05
CA GLN A 279 -11.22 9.92 13.21
C GLN A 279 -10.09 8.96 12.79
N ARG A 280 -10.41 7.95 11.97
CA ARG A 280 -9.40 7.02 11.42
C ARG A 280 -8.38 7.72 10.51
N GLY A 281 -8.80 8.73 9.75
CA GLY A 281 -7.94 9.56 8.93
C GLY A 281 -6.90 10.34 9.75
N ARG A 282 -7.28 10.87 10.92
CA ARG A 282 -6.34 11.52 11.85
C ARG A 282 -5.33 10.54 12.43
N VAL A 283 -5.73 9.30 12.72
CA VAL A 283 -4.77 8.25 13.14
C VAL A 283 -3.81 7.93 11.99
N PHE A 284 -4.29 7.79 10.76
CA PHE A 284 -3.44 7.57 9.57
C PHE A 284 -2.43 8.70 9.36
N GLU A 285 -2.86 9.96 9.46
CA GLU A 285 -2.00 11.14 9.39
C GLU A 285 -0.95 11.16 10.50
N SER A 286 -1.33 10.80 11.73
CA SER A 286 -0.40 10.72 12.88
C SER A 286 0.65 9.61 12.80
N LEU A 287 0.49 8.66 11.86
CA LEU A 287 1.42 7.56 11.58
C LEU A 287 2.39 7.90 10.43
N LYS A 288 2.41 9.14 9.93
CA LYS A 288 3.35 9.60 8.92
C LYS A 288 4.80 9.57 9.45
N GLY A 289 5.70 8.96 8.68
CA GLY A 289 7.09 8.77 9.08
C GLY A 289 7.30 7.42 9.76
N ILE A 290 8.23 7.36 10.71
CA ILE A 290 8.65 6.10 11.35
C ILE A 290 8.18 6.08 12.81
N HIS A 291 7.35 5.08 13.12
CA HIS A 291 6.75 4.89 14.44
C HIS A 291 7.03 3.48 14.96
N HIS A 292 7.01 3.31 16.27
CA HIS A 292 7.08 2.00 16.92
C HIS A 292 5.75 1.75 17.63
N ARG A 293 5.03 0.71 17.19
CA ARG A 293 3.69 0.35 17.67
C ARG A 293 3.59 -1.18 17.77
N THR A 294 2.65 -1.67 18.55
CA THR A 294 2.21 -3.07 18.54
C THR A 294 1.07 -3.24 17.54
N TYR A 295 0.93 -4.45 17.00
CA TYR A 295 -0.17 -4.85 16.13
C TYR A 295 -0.76 -6.17 16.63
N SER A 296 -2.08 -6.34 16.52
CA SER A 296 -2.77 -7.56 16.97
C SER A 296 -3.99 -7.84 16.11
N GLY A 297 -3.73 -8.30 14.89
CA GLY A 297 -4.72 -8.69 13.89
C GLY A 297 -4.10 -9.52 12.77
N MET A 298 -4.89 -9.85 11.75
CA MET A 298 -4.37 -10.36 10.48
C MET A 298 -3.68 -9.24 9.70
N TYR A 299 -2.66 -9.56 8.92
CA TYR A 299 -1.96 -8.60 8.05
C TYR A 299 -1.51 -9.31 6.76
N SER A 300 -1.48 -8.57 5.66
CA SER A 300 -1.07 -9.10 4.36
C SER A 300 0.36 -8.69 4.04
N LEU A 301 1.25 -9.66 3.84
CA LEU A 301 2.64 -9.39 3.45
C LEU A 301 2.71 -8.93 1.98
N SER A 302 3.45 -7.86 1.70
CA SER A 302 3.75 -7.45 0.34
C SER A 302 5.02 -8.15 -0.15
N SER A 303 4.89 -9.09 -1.10
CA SER A 303 6.03 -9.73 -1.74
C SER A 303 6.71 -8.77 -2.73
N THR A 304 7.74 -8.04 -2.28
CA THR A 304 8.51 -7.08 -3.10
C THR A 304 9.46 -7.79 -4.08
N ALA A 305 8.90 -8.44 -5.09
CA ALA A 305 9.60 -8.95 -6.27
C ALA A 305 9.13 -8.18 -7.51
N SER A 306 9.83 -7.08 -7.83
CA SER A 306 9.67 -6.29 -9.07
C SER A 306 8.22 -5.94 -9.46
N GLY A 307 7.43 -5.40 -8.53
CA GLY A 307 6.09 -4.88 -8.84
C GLY A 307 5.43 -4.19 -7.65
N ILE A 308 4.83 -3.02 -7.89
CA ILE A 308 3.97 -2.34 -6.92
C ILE A 308 2.67 -3.16 -6.81
N PRO A 309 2.27 -3.66 -5.62
CA PRO A 309 1.06 -4.48 -5.49
C PRO A 309 -0.20 -3.71 -5.91
N LYS A 310 -0.94 -4.26 -6.89
CA LYS A 310 -2.22 -3.70 -7.38
C LYS A 310 -3.40 -4.05 -6.45
N GLN A 311 -3.31 -3.68 -5.18
CA GLN A 311 -4.44 -3.60 -4.23
C GLN A 311 -4.01 -2.74 -3.02
N ARG A 312 -4.30 -1.44 -3.09
CA ARG A 312 -3.94 -0.43 -2.07
C ARG A 312 -5.13 -0.17 -1.16
N HIS A 313 -5.17 -0.77 0.01
CA HIS A 313 -6.25 -0.57 0.99
C HIS A 313 -5.78 -0.23 2.41
N TYR A 314 -4.48 -0.12 2.67
CA TYR A 314 -3.91 0.00 4.01
C TYR A 314 -2.76 1.01 4.01
N ALA A 315 -2.41 1.53 5.18
CA ALA A 315 -1.25 2.40 5.33
C ALA A 315 0.04 1.68 4.89
N LEU A 316 0.89 2.34 4.12
CA LEU A 316 2.30 1.96 3.91
C LEU A 316 3.12 2.24 5.18
N CYS A 317 2.77 1.53 6.24
CA CYS A 317 3.44 1.61 7.53
C CYS A 317 4.77 0.85 7.47
N TRP A 318 5.89 1.56 7.67
CA TRP A 318 7.19 0.98 8.00
C TRP A 318 7.20 0.44 9.45
N LEU A 319 6.29 -0.50 9.71
CA LEU A 319 5.88 -0.85 11.07
C LEU A 319 5.73 -2.36 11.21
N LYS A 320 6.87 -3.01 11.47
CA LYS A 320 6.94 -4.41 11.87
C LYS A 320 6.18 -4.62 13.18
N ALA A 321 5.40 -5.68 13.25
CA ALA A 321 4.73 -6.08 14.50
C ALA A 321 5.76 -6.36 15.61
N LEU A 322 5.82 -5.46 16.60
CA LEU A 322 6.61 -5.65 17.81
C LEU A 322 5.87 -6.55 18.80
N THR A 323 6.57 -7.53 19.36
CA THR A 323 6.11 -8.26 20.55
C THR A 323 7.15 -8.11 21.65
N LYS A 324 6.85 -7.26 22.65
CA LYS A 324 7.74 -6.93 23.79
C LYS A 324 9.15 -6.52 23.32
N GLY A 325 9.23 -5.36 22.67
CA GLY A 325 10.46 -4.79 22.09
C GLY A 325 11.02 -5.50 20.85
N LYS A 326 10.68 -6.77 20.58
CA LYS A 326 11.33 -7.57 19.52
C LYS A 326 10.57 -7.56 18.20
N PHE A 327 11.31 -7.40 17.10
CA PHE A 327 10.82 -7.64 15.74
C PHE A 327 10.63 -9.15 15.47
N LEU A 328 9.60 -9.50 14.70
CA LEU A 328 9.30 -10.89 14.30
C LEU A 328 9.63 -11.23 12.84
N THR A 329 9.67 -10.23 11.95
CA THR A 329 9.91 -10.42 10.50
C THR A 329 10.70 -9.24 9.91
N THR A 330 11.19 -9.37 8.68
CA THR A 330 11.89 -8.32 7.90
C THR A 330 11.03 -7.64 6.84
N ASN A 331 9.86 -8.19 6.53
CA ASN A 331 9.08 -7.84 5.33
C ASN A 331 8.14 -6.65 5.53
N LEU A 332 7.88 -5.92 4.44
CA LEU A 332 6.78 -4.94 4.35
C LEU A 332 5.42 -5.65 4.37
N GLY A 333 4.42 -4.97 4.92
CA GLY A 333 3.08 -5.52 5.11
C GLY A 333 2.01 -4.44 5.18
N LEU A 334 0.77 -4.89 5.06
CA LEU A 334 -0.44 -4.10 5.01
C LEU A 334 -1.26 -4.34 6.29
N PHE A 335 -1.52 -3.28 7.04
CA PHE A 335 -2.01 -3.34 8.43
C PHE A 335 -3.28 -2.52 8.65
N ASP A 336 -4.17 -3.04 9.51
CA ASP A 336 -5.38 -2.35 9.96
C ASP A 336 -5.07 -1.26 11.00
N ILE A 337 -5.32 0.00 10.64
CA ILE A 337 -5.01 1.18 11.46
C ILE A 337 -5.70 1.13 12.83
N GLU A 338 -6.88 0.52 12.94
CA GLU A 338 -7.62 0.42 14.22
C GLU A 338 -7.08 -0.68 15.16
N LEU A 339 -6.20 -1.57 14.66
CA LEU A 339 -5.53 -2.62 15.44
C LEU A 339 -4.06 -2.27 15.76
N ILE A 340 -3.60 -1.08 15.37
CA ILE A 340 -2.32 -0.50 15.78
C ILE A 340 -2.48 0.12 17.17
N LYS A 341 -1.56 -0.19 18.09
CA LYS A 341 -1.56 0.30 19.49
C LYS A 341 -0.15 0.69 19.90
N ASP A 342 0.02 1.47 20.97
CA ASP A 342 1.36 1.78 21.48
C ASP A 342 2.12 0.54 21.97
N VAL A 343 3.45 0.66 22.08
CA VAL A 343 4.28 -0.39 22.66
C VAL A 343 4.28 -0.25 24.17
N LEU A 344 3.89 -1.32 24.85
CA LEU A 344 3.97 -1.43 26.31
C LEU A 344 5.40 -1.82 26.71
N TRP A 345 6.25 -0.81 26.88
CA TRP A 345 7.65 -0.96 27.28
C TRP A 345 7.80 -1.31 28.77
N SER A 346 8.81 -2.14 29.08
CA SER A 346 9.07 -2.67 30.42
C SER A 346 10.20 -1.92 31.13
N SER A 347 9.88 -0.83 31.83
CA SER A 347 10.85 -0.01 32.58
C SER A 347 11.71 -0.81 33.58
N THR A 348 11.15 -1.85 34.21
CA THR A 348 11.84 -2.66 35.23
C THR A 348 12.78 -3.73 34.67
N ALA A 349 12.86 -3.91 33.34
CA ALA A 349 13.61 -5.03 32.74
C ALA A 349 15.10 -4.99 33.08
N PHE A 350 15.69 -3.79 33.09
CA PHE A 350 17.11 -3.56 33.33
C PHE A 350 17.48 -3.53 34.82
N ASP A 351 16.53 -3.30 35.71
CA ASP A 351 16.77 -3.42 37.16
C ASP A 351 16.99 -4.89 37.55
N GLN A 352 16.16 -5.78 36.99
CA GLN A 352 16.23 -7.25 37.12
C GLN A 352 17.47 -7.88 36.47
N LEU A 353 18.24 -7.11 35.69
CA LEU A 353 19.46 -7.58 35.04
C LEU A 353 20.63 -7.61 36.06
N VAL A 354 21.20 -8.79 36.28
CA VAL A 354 22.38 -8.96 37.16
C VAL A 354 23.65 -8.49 36.44
N LEU A 355 23.93 -7.19 36.55
CA LEU A 355 25.17 -6.54 36.11
C LEU A 355 25.68 -5.59 37.20
N PRO A 356 27.01 -5.42 37.36
CA PRO A 356 27.56 -4.42 38.28
C PRO A 356 27.12 -3.00 37.91
N HIS A 357 26.91 -2.17 38.92
CA HIS A 357 26.31 -0.85 38.80
C HIS A 357 27.04 0.09 37.82
N ASP A 358 28.38 0.02 37.75
CA ASP A 358 29.15 0.89 36.86
C ASP A 358 29.00 0.48 35.38
N TYR A 359 28.88 -0.81 35.06
CA TYR A 359 28.49 -1.24 33.71
C TYR A 359 27.09 -0.73 33.36
N LYS A 360 26.12 -0.78 34.30
CA LYS A 360 24.77 -0.23 34.08
C LYS A 360 24.83 1.27 33.74
N ARG A 361 25.59 2.07 34.51
CA ARG A 361 25.79 3.50 34.24
C ARG A 361 26.48 3.78 32.91
N ILE A 362 27.53 3.03 32.57
CA ILE A 362 28.29 3.20 31.32
C ILE A 362 27.39 2.91 30.11
N ILE A 363 26.62 1.81 30.13
CA ILE A 363 25.65 1.48 29.08
C ILE A 363 24.64 2.62 28.93
N GLN A 364 24.00 3.05 30.04
CA GLN A 364 23.00 4.12 30.01
C GLN A 364 23.55 5.45 29.47
N ALA A 365 24.79 5.82 29.84
CA ALA A 365 25.42 7.05 29.41
C ALA A 365 25.71 7.06 27.89
N PHE A 366 26.37 6.02 27.38
CA PHE A 366 26.63 5.87 25.94
C PHE A 366 25.33 5.88 25.12
N VAL A 367 24.38 5.04 25.52
CA VAL A 367 23.10 4.88 24.84
C VAL A 367 22.27 6.18 24.84
N GLY A 368 22.29 6.92 25.95
CA GLY A 368 21.60 8.21 26.06
C GLY A 368 22.22 9.31 25.20
N ALA A 369 23.55 9.37 25.09
CA ALA A 369 24.25 10.36 24.27
C ALA A 369 23.89 10.21 22.78
N GLN A 370 24.05 8.99 22.25
CA GLN A 370 23.74 8.64 20.85
C GLN A 370 22.29 9.00 20.48
N MET A 371 21.32 8.60 21.31
CA MET A 371 19.89 8.79 21.02
C MET A 371 19.40 10.22 21.22
N SER A 372 20.15 11.07 21.92
CA SER A 372 19.81 12.49 22.09
C SER A 372 20.25 13.35 20.90
N GLY A 373 21.01 12.79 19.94
CA GLY A 373 21.64 13.58 18.87
C GLY A 373 22.67 14.60 19.39
N LEU A 374 23.14 14.43 20.64
CA LEU A 374 24.10 15.32 21.29
C LEU A 374 25.55 14.99 20.93
N ASP A 375 25.78 13.86 20.27
CA ASP A 375 27.11 13.40 19.87
C ASP A 375 27.62 14.16 18.63
N ASN A 376 28.02 15.42 18.85
CA ASN A 376 28.77 16.23 17.89
C ASN A 376 30.22 15.74 17.70
N PHE A 377 30.59 14.57 18.23
CA PHE A 377 31.91 13.96 18.13
C PHE A 377 32.06 13.17 16.80
N ASP A 378 31.70 13.83 15.70
CA ASP A 378 31.95 13.33 14.33
C ASP A 378 33.47 13.18 14.14
N ASP A 379 33.91 12.04 13.60
CA ASP A 379 35.33 11.83 13.25
C ASP A 379 35.75 12.86 12.16
N VAL A 380 37.07 12.99 11.92
CA VAL A 380 37.66 13.92 10.93
C VAL A 380 37.04 13.72 9.52
N ILE A 381 36.44 12.56 9.27
CA ILE A 381 35.58 12.27 8.13
C ILE A 381 34.12 12.16 8.63
N LYS A 382 33.26 13.09 8.20
CA LYS A 382 31.81 13.09 8.51
C LYS A 382 31.18 11.71 8.27
N GLY A 383 30.46 11.21 9.28
CA GLY A 383 29.74 9.93 9.20
C GLY A 383 30.58 8.70 9.52
N LYS A 384 31.80 8.86 10.05
CA LYS A 384 32.54 7.79 10.73
C LYS A 384 32.43 7.93 12.25
N GLY A 385 32.54 6.81 12.95
CA GLY A 385 32.60 6.76 14.43
C GLY A 385 31.25 6.87 15.15
N ARG A 386 30.15 7.19 14.46
CA ARG A 386 28.82 7.42 15.04
C ARG A 386 28.06 6.14 15.48
N GLY A 387 28.77 5.06 15.74
CA GLY A 387 28.21 3.72 15.97
C GLY A 387 28.72 3.11 17.27
N ILE A 388 27.88 3.09 18.30
CA ILE A 388 28.25 2.53 19.60
C ILE A 388 28.10 1.01 19.55
N ILE A 389 29.23 0.32 19.39
CA ILE A 389 29.31 -1.14 19.33
C ILE A 389 29.79 -1.68 20.69
N MET A 390 28.99 -2.55 21.31
CA MET A 390 29.28 -3.22 22.58
C MET A 390 29.44 -4.73 22.39
N LEU A 391 30.49 -5.33 22.93
CA LEU A 391 30.72 -6.78 22.89
C LEU A 391 30.35 -7.44 24.22
N LEU A 392 29.39 -8.36 24.19
CA LEU A 392 28.96 -9.16 25.31
C LEU A 392 29.58 -10.56 25.21
N SER A 393 30.38 -10.97 26.18
CA SER A 393 31.21 -12.17 26.09
C SER A 393 31.18 -13.01 27.37
N GLY A 394 31.20 -14.34 27.26
CA GLY A 394 31.15 -15.27 28.40
C GLY A 394 30.31 -16.52 28.12
N GLU A 395 30.07 -17.37 29.11
CA GLU A 395 29.38 -18.65 28.92
C GLU A 395 27.90 -18.53 28.46
N PRO A 396 27.29 -19.57 27.88
CA PRO A 396 25.88 -19.60 27.54
C PRO A 396 24.95 -19.48 28.77
N GLY A 397 23.92 -18.64 28.66
CA GLY A 397 22.91 -18.48 29.72
C GLY A 397 23.29 -17.53 30.87
N THR A 398 24.36 -16.75 30.70
CA THR A 398 24.85 -15.71 31.65
C THR A 398 24.12 -14.37 31.60
N GLY A 399 23.29 -14.11 30.57
CA GLY A 399 22.50 -12.87 30.46
C GLY A 399 22.79 -12.00 29.23
N LYS A 400 23.79 -12.34 28.40
CA LYS A 400 24.19 -11.58 27.19
C LYS A 400 23.01 -11.03 26.36
N THR A 401 22.20 -11.90 25.76
CA THR A 401 21.02 -11.54 24.95
C THR A 401 20.02 -10.68 25.76
N LEU A 402 19.79 -11.02 27.04
CA LEU A 402 18.88 -10.30 27.94
C LEU A 402 19.34 -8.86 28.23
N THR A 403 20.64 -8.56 28.17
CA THR A 403 21.17 -7.20 28.34
C THR A 403 20.70 -6.28 27.21
N ALA A 404 20.86 -6.70 25.95
CA ALA A 404 20.40 -5.93 24.79
C ALA A 404 18.87 -5.77 24.79
N GLU A 405 18.13 -6.83 25.16
CA GLU A 405 16.67 -6.77 25.37
C GLU A 405 16.29 -5.72 26.43
N SER A 406 16.92 -5.77 27.61
CA SER A 406 16.62 -4.85 28.72
C SER A 406 16.98 -3.39 28.40
N VAL A 407 18.04 -3.18 27.61
CA VAL A 407 18.43 -1.85 27.13
C VAL A 407 17.39 -1.30 26.16
N SER A 408 16.95 -2.10 25.18
CA SER A 408 15.91 -1.69 24.21
C SER A 408 14.59 -1.29 24.89
N GLU A 409 14.21 -2.01 25.95
CA GLU A 409 13.00 -1.75 26.74
C GLU A 409 13.06 -0.42 27.52
N ILE A 410 14.20 -0.04 28.15
CA ILE A 410 14.33 1.30 28.77
C ILE A 410 14.28 2.40 27.70
N MET A 411 15.02 2.21 26.61
CA MET A 411 15.18 3.21 25.55
C MET A 411 13.88 3.53 24.82
N GLN A 412 12.87 2.67 24.96
CA GLN A 412 11.66 2.70 24.13
C GLN A 412 12.00 2.58 22.63
N LYS A 413 13.04 1.80 22.32
CA LYS A 413 13.52 1.51 20.97
C LYS A 413 13.39 0.02 20.65
N PRO A 414 13.07 -0.36 19.41
CA PRO A 414 12.89 -1.75 19.05
C PRO A 414 14.24 -2.48 18.96
N LEU A 415 14.22 -3.79 19.23
CA LEU A 415 15.36 -4.67 19.11
C LEU A 415 15.31 -5.43 17.78
N TYR A 416 16.29 -5.17 16.92
CA TYR A 416 16.62 -6.04 15.79
C TYR A 416 17.58 -7.12 16.28
N ASN A 417 17.04 -8.30 16.62
CA ASN A 417 17.85 -9.50 16.82
C ASN A 417 18.08 -10.22 15.49
N MET A 418 19.31 -10.64 15.24
CA MET A 418 19.72 -11.50 14.13
C MET A 418 20.81 -12.46 14.63
N SER A 419 20.67 -13.75 14.38
CA SER A 419 21.75 -14.72 14.65
C SER A 419 22.85 -14.59 13.60
N ALA A 420 24.10 -14.74 14.02
CA ALA A 420 25.24 -14.89 13.12
C ALA A 420 25.06 -16.03 12.08
N ALA A 421 24.25 -17.05 12.39
CA ALA A 421 23.93 -18.12 11.45
C ALA A 421 23.02 -17.67 10.28
N GLU A 422 22.21 -16.62 10.46
CA GLU A 422 21.32 -16.10 9.43
C GLU A 422 22.08 -15.40 8.30
N LEU A 423 23.30 -14.89 8.58
CA LEU A 423 24.17 -14.21 7.60
C LEU A 423 24.71 -15.16 6.51
N GLY A 424 24.79 -16.47 6.78
CA GLY A 424 25.39 -17.46 5.88
C GLY A 424 26.92 -17.55 5.97
N ASP A 425 27.54 -18.41 5.15
CA ASP A 425 29.00 -18.58 5.04
C ASP A 425 29.59 -17.94 3.76
N VAL A 426 28.74 -17.54 2.81
CA VAL A 426 29.15 -16.92 1.56
C VAL A 426 29.34 -15.41 1.74
N ALA A 427 30.55 -14.93 1.46
CA ALA A 427 30.95 -13.53 1.68
C ALA A 427 30.00 -12.47 1.09
N GLN A 428 29.41 -12.72 -0.08
CA GLN A 428 28.46 -11.80 -0.72
C GLN A 428 27.09 -11.80 -0.04
N GLU A 429 26.65 -12.95 0.50
CA GLU A 429 25.39 -13.09 1.22
C GLU A 429 25.49 -12.45 2.61
N VAL A 430 26.60 -12.69 3.31
CA VAL A 430 26.95 -12.03 4.59
C VAL A 430 26.98 -10.52 4.40
N GLU A 431 27.60 -10.02 3.33
CA GLU A 431 27.65 -8.60 3.00
C GLU A 431 26.23 -8.05 2.79
N GLN A 432 25.44 -8.61 1.87
CA GLN A 432 24.08 -8.14 1.58
C GLN A 432 23.13 -8.18 2.78
N LYS A 433 23.21 -9.23 3.62
CA LYS A 433 22.34 -9.39 4.79
C LYS A 433 22.74 -8.46 5.94
N LEU A 434 24.03 -8.30 6.19
CA LEU A 434 24.51 -7.41 7.25
C LEU A 434 24.32 -5.94 6.88
N ASP A 435 24.64 -5.55 5.66
CA ASP A 435 24.45 -4.17 5.16
C ASP A 435 22.96 -3.76 5.28
N CYS A 436 22.06 -4.63 4.82
CA CYS A 436 20.61 -4.49 5.02
C CYS A 436 20.22 -4.40 6.51
N ALA A 437 20.77 -5.25 7.39
CA ALA A 437 20.48 -5.18 8.83
C ALA A 437 20.96 -3.86 9.48
N LEU A 438 22.09 -3.31 9.03
CA LEU A 438 22.66 -2.05 9.50
C LEU A 438 21.84 -0.85 8.99
N GLU A 439 21.55 -0.78 7.69
CA GLU A 439 20.67 0.24 7.10
C GLU A 439 19.31 0.30 7.79
N LEU A 440 18.66 -0.86 7.94
CA LEU A 440 17.35 -0.96 8.56
C LEU A 440 17.37 -0.58 10.04
N SER A 441 18.42 -0.96 10.78
CA SER A 441 18.57 -0.56 12.19
C SER A 441 18.78 0.94 12.35
N THR A 442 19.62 1.53 11.49
CA THR A 442 19.85 2.98 11.41
C THR A 442 18.55 3.71 11.09
N ARG A 443 17.85 3.29 10.03
CA ARG A 443 16.58 3.90 9.56
C ARG A 443 15.47 3.84 10.62
N TRP A 444 15.40 2.78 11.43
CA TRP A 444 14.41 2.69 12.52
C TRP A 444 14.88 3.30 13.84
N GLY A 445 16.15 3.72 13.97
CA GLY A 445 16.74 4.05 15.28
C GLY A 445 16.66 2.88 16.26
N ALA A 446 16.78 1.65 15.74
CA ALA A 446 16.67 0.41 16.49
C ALA A 446 18.00 0.06 17.20
N VAL A 447 17.89 -0.74 18.25
CA VAL A 447 19.05 -1.44 18.83
C VAL A 447 19.29 -2.69 17.98
N LEU A 448 20.47 -2.80 17.36
CA LEU A 448 20.87 -4.02 16.67
C LEU A 448 21.52 -4.99 17.67
N LEU A 449 21.18 -6.27 17.55
CA LEU A 449 21.76 -7.37 18.31
C LEU A 449 22.15 -8.47 17.32
N LEU A 450 23.45 -8.72 17.21
CA LEU A 450 24.00 -9.85 16.47
C LEU A 450 24.41 -10.92 17.49
N ASP A 451 23.60 -11.99 17.60
CA ASP A 451 23.80 -13.06 18.58
C ASP A 451 24.71 -14.17 18.01
N GLU A 452 25.63 -14.69 18.83
CA GLU A 452 26.53 -15.81 18.51
C GLU A 452 27.58 -15.54 17.40
N CYS A 453 28.14 -14.32 17.33
CA CYS A 453 29.15 -13.88 16.34
C CYS A 453 30.54 -14.54 16.42
N ASP A 454 30.68 -15.69 17.09
CA ASP A 454 31.92 -16.47 17.24
C ASP A 454 32.66 -16.73 15.92
N VAL A 455 31.92 -16.86 14.82
CA VAL A 455 32.49 -17.11 13.48
C VAL A 455 33.23 -15.87 12.95
N PHE A 456 32.63 -14.68 13.09
CA PHE A 456 33.09 -13.42 12.50
C PHE A 456 34.10 -12.65 13.37
N LEU A 457 34.11 -12.91 14.68
CA LEU A 457 35.00 -12.23 15.64
C LEU A 457 36.36 -12.94 15.84
N GLN A 458 36.53 -14.14 15.28
CA GLN A 458 37.76 -14.93 15.48
C GLN A 458 38.94 -14.40 14.64
N ARG A 459 40.12 -14.46 15.24
CA ARG A 459 41.42 -14.09 14.65
C ARG A 459 41.65 -14.75 13.29
N ARG A 460 42.03 -13.93 12.32
CA ARG A 460 42.42 -14.34 10.96
C ARG A 460 43.63 -15.27 10.97
N THR A 461 43.63 -16.29 10.12
CA THR A 461 44.70 -17.30 9.99
C THR A 461 45.20 -17.40 8.56
N THR A 462 46.47 -17.77 8.34
CA THR A 462 47.04 -17.85 6.98
C THR A 462 46.43 -18.97 6.12
N SER A 463 45.76 -19.95 6.73
CA SER A 463 45.13 -21.09 6.04
C SER A 463 43.69 -20.85 5.60
N ASP A 464 42.94 -19.94 6.23
CA ASP A 464 41.49 -19.77 5.99
C ASP A 464 41.17 -18.46 5.26
N ILE A 465 41.47 -18.45 3.95
CA ILE A 465 41.21 -17.31 3.06
C ILE A 465 39.70 -16.97 3.02
N LYS A 466 38.82 -17.98 3.09
CA LYS A 466 37.36 -17.78 3.06
C LYS A 466 36.92 -16.98 4.29
N ARG A 467 37.27 -17.45 5.49
CA ARG A 467 36.90 -16.77 6.74
C ARG A 467 37.57 -15.42 6.88
N ASN A 468 38.83 -15.28 6.45
CA ASN A 468 39.50 -13.98 6.44
C ASN A 468 38.74 -12.93 5.62
N LYS A 469 38.11 -13.33 4.50
CA LYS A 469 37.21 -12.45 3.73
C LYS A 469 35.97 -12.06 4.53
N LEU A 470 35.33 -13.00 5.24
CA LEU A 470 34.19 -12.72 6.11
C LEU A 470 34.54 -11.70 7.21
N VAL A 471 35.62 -11.96 7.97
CA VAL A 471 36.11 -11.05 9.03
C VAL A 471 36.41 -9.66 8.48
N SER A 472 37.00 -9.57 7.28
CA SER A 472 37.35 -8.29 6.66
C SER A 472 36.13 -7.50 6.15
N ILE A 473 35.08 -8.18 5.67
CA ILE A 473 33.80 -7.56 5.31
C ILE A 473 33.08 -7.06 6.57
N PHE A 474 33.00 -7.89 7.61
CA PHE A 474 32.37 -7.56 8.88
C PHE A 474 33.03 -6.34 9.52
N LEU A 475 34.37 -6.30 9.60
CA LEU A 475 35.14 -5.13 10.06
C LEU A 475 34.86 -3.84 9.27
N ARG A 476 34.70 -3.93 7.94
CA ARG A 476 34.39 -2.76 7.11
C ARG A 476 32.98 -2.24 7.36
N LEU A 477 31.99 -3.12 7.46
CA LEU A 477 30.59 -2.73 7.65
C LEU A 477 30.36 -2.12 9.05
N LEU A 478 31.07 -2.60 10.08
CA LEU A 478 31.06 -1.98 11.41
C LEU A 478 31.65 -0.55 11.45
N GLU A 479 32.47 -0.14 10.47
CA GLU A 479 33.17 1.15 10.48
C GLU A 479 32.28 2.35 10.08
N TYR A 480 31.17 2.09 9.39
CA TYR A 480 30.23 3.08 8.86
C TYR A 480 28.82 2.97 9.48
N PHE A 481 28.65 2.17 10.54
CA PHE A 481 27.37 2.02 11.22
C PHE A 481 27.05 3.26 12.07
N GLU A 482 25.79 3.72 12.01
CA GLU A 482 25.27 4.82 12.82
C GLU A 482 24.13 4.30 13.72
N GLY A 483 24.32 4.28 15.05
CA GLY A 483 23.35 3.72 16.00
C GLY A 483 23.96 2.95 17.17
N VAL A 484 23.20 2.02 17.75
CA VAL A 484 23.61 1.18 18.88
C VAL A 484 23.58 -0.30 18.49
N MET A 485 24.69 -1.00 18.72
CA MET A 485 24.85 -2.42 18.39
C MET A 485 25.41 -3.23 19.54
N PHE A 486 24.78 -4.37 19.82
CA PHE A 486 25.30 -5.42 20.69
C PHE A 486 25.76 -6.60 19.86
N LEU A 487 27.02 -7.00 20.04
CA LEU A 487 27.57 -8.25 19.53
C LEU A 487 27.62 -9.26 20.68
N THR A 488 27.24 -10.53 20.48
CA THR A 488 27.49 -11.57 21.49
C THR A 488 28.48 -12.62 21.03
N THR A 489 29.25 -13.15 21.98
CA THR A 489 30.16 -14.27 21.77
C THR A 489 30.21 -15.21 22.97
N ASN A 490 30.49 -16.49 22.70
CA ASN A 490 30.83 -17.48 23.73
C ASN A 490 32.35 -17.73 23.82
N ARG A 491 33.18 -17.09 22.98
CA ARG A 491 34.61 -17.42 22.79
C ARG A 491 35.54 -16.22 23.00
N VAL A 492 35.77 -15.87 24.27
CA VAL A 492 36.64 -14.74 24.67
C VAL A 492 38.10 -14.88 24.17
N SER A 493 38.61 -16.11 24.05
CA SER A 493 40.05 -16.40 23.90
C SER A 493 40.61 -16.40 22.48
N ALA A 494 39.79 -16.17 21.45
CA ALA A 494 40.16 -16.39 20.04
C ALA A 494 40.04 -15.13 19.15
N PHE A 495 40.00 -13.94 19.74
CA PHE A 495 39.60 -12.68 19.10
C PHE A 495 40.59 -12.12 18.05
N ASP A 496 40.09 -11.43 17.02
CA ASP A 496 40.93 -10.62 16.11
C ASP A 496 41.13 -9.19 16.67
N PRO A 497 42.38 -8.74 16.93
CA PRO A 497 42.62 -7.41 17.52
C PRO A 497 42.11 -6.23 16.67
N ALA A 498 41.83 -6.41 15.38
CA ALA A 498 41.28 -5.33 14.54
C ALA A 498 39.84 -4.90 14.93
N PHE A 499 39.17 -5.65 15.82
CA PHE A 499 37.89 -5.23 16.42
C PHE A 499 38.06 -4.30 17.63
N GLU A 500 39.23 -4.26 18.28
CA GLU A 500 39.48 -3.41 19.45
C GLU A 500 39.37 -1.91 19.13
N SER A 501 39.61 -1.51 17.87
CA SER A 501 39.42 -0.14 17.38
C SER A 501 38.00 0.18 16.89
N ARG A 502 37.02 -0.71 17.08
CA ARG A 502 35.61 -0.52 16.70
C ARG A 502 34.63 -0.77 17.85
N ILE A 503 35.00 -1.59 18.83
CA ILE A 503 34.18 -1.86 20.02
C ILE A 503 34.48 -0.82 21.09
N HIS A 504 33.43 -0.15 21.56
CA HIS A 504 33.48 0.93 22.53
C HIS A 504 33.44 0.41 23.98
N LEU A 505 32.83 -0.76 24.18
CA LEU A 505 32.72 -1.42 25.48
C LEU A 505 32.71 -2.94 25.32
N THR A 506 33.63 -3.63 25.98
CA THR A 506 33.58 -5.09 26.14
C THR A 506 33.12 -5.43 27.55
N ILE A 507 32.07 -6.26 27.66
CA ILE A 507 31.55 -6.78 28.92
C ILE A 507 31.84 -8.28 28.98
N HIS A 508 32.62 -8.68 29.97
CA HIS A 508 32.89 -10.07 30.30
C HIS A 508 31.93 -10.54 31.39
N TYR A 509 31.08 -11.51 31.07
CA TYR A 509 30.14 -12.14 31.98
C TYR A 509 30.83 -13.34 32.64
N PRO A 510 31.14 -13.27 33.95
CA PRO A 510 31.65 -14.43 34.67
C PRO A 510 30.58 -15.52 34.82
N ASN A 511 30.99 -16.69 35.30
CA ASN A 511 30.05 -17.71 35.75
C ASN A 511 29.19 -17.17 36.91
N LEU A 512 27.92 -17.53 36.94
CA LEU A 512 26.97 -17.05 37.95
C LEU A 512 27.36 -17.58 39.33
N ASP A 513 27.72 -16.67 40.24
CA ASP A 513 27.98 -16.97 41.64
C ASP A 513 26.68 -17.33 42.40
N TYR A 514 26.82 -17.69 43.68
CA TYR A 514 25.69 -18.02 44.53
C TYR A 514 24.65 -16.87 44.62
N THR A 515 25.11 -15.62 44.79
CA THR A 515 24.21 -14.46 44.95
C THR A 515 23.45 -14.15 43.65
N SER A 516 24.12 -14.24 42.49
CA SER A 516 23.46 -14.12 41.19
C SER A 516 22.43 -15.22 40.97
N ARG A 517 22.75 -16.49 41.27
CA ARG A 517 21.80 -17.61 41.12
C ARG A 517 20.59 -17.46 42.02
N LEU A 518 20.78 -17.03 43.27
CA LEU A 518 19.70 -16.74 44.21
C LEU A 518 18.75 -15.65 43.72
N HIS A 519 19.29 -14.52 43.24
CA HIS A 519 18.49 -13.45 42.64
C HIS A 519 17.69 -13.94 41.42
N ILE A 520 18.31 -14.77 40.58
CA ILE A 520 17.68 -15.37 39.39
C ILE A 520 16.57 -16.36 39.77
N TRP A 521 16.75 -17.17 40.83
CA TRP A 521 15.70 -18.03 41.38
C TRP A 521 14.51 -17.23 41.91
N ARG A 522 14.74 -16.28 42.84
CA ARG A 522 13.70 -15.35 43.35
C ARG A 522 12.91 -14.70 42.21
N THR A 523 13.62 -14.20 41.20
CA THR A 523 13.03 -13.55 40.02
C THR A 523 12.15 -14.51 39.21
N PHE A 524 12.65 -15.68 38.80
CA PHE A 524 11.84 -16.60 37.99
C PHE A 524 10.70 -17.28 38.76
N VAL A 525 10.84 -17.49 40.08
CA VAL A 525 9.79 -18.07 40.93
C VAL A 525 8.62 -17.09 41.10
N ASN A 526 8.88 -15.77 41.19
CA ASN A 526 7.83 -14.76 41.40
C ASN A 526 7.25 -14.16 40.10
N ILE A 527 7.95 -14.25 38.95
CA ILE A 527 7.45 -13.69 37.67
C ILE A 527 6.05 -14.25 37.31
N GLY A 528 5.04 -13.38 37.33
CA GLY A 528 3.70 -13.64 36.80
C GLY A 528 2.73 -14.42 37.67
N THR A 529 3.10 -14.82 38.90
CA THR A 529 2.18 -15.44 39.88
C THR A 529 2.69 -15.27 41.31
N ASP A 530 1.89 -14.68 42.19
CA ASP A 530 2.08 -14.74 43.66
C ASP A 530 1.72 -16.12 44.25
N TRP A 531 1.27 -17.05 43.41
CA TRP A 531 0.77 -18.38 43.75
C TRP A 531 1.88 -19.45 43.82
N ASN A 532 2.90 -19.19 44.64
CA ASN A 532 3.95 -20.16 44.96
C ASN A 532 4.03 -20.40 46.48
N SER A 533 4.60 -21.53 46.90
CA SER A 533 4.71 -21.90 48.31
C SER A 533 6.18 -22.17 48.69
N LEU A 534 7.10 -21.38 48.14
CA LEU A 534 8.54 -21.50 48.36
C LEU A 534 9.00 -20.52 49.43
N SER A 535 9.66 -21.06 50.45
CA SER A 535 10.37 -20.29 51.47
C SER A 535 11.70 -19.75 50.95
N GLU A 536 12.23 -18.72 51.60
CA GLU A 536 13.55 -18.19 51.25
C GLU A 536 14.68 -19.20 51.54
N ASP A 537 14.52 -20.06 52.56
CA ASP A 537 15.47 -21.15 52.86
C ASP A 537 15.55 -22.18 51.70
N GLU A 538 14.42 -22.50 51.05
CA GLU A 538 14.38 -23.37 49.86
C GLU A 538 15.00 -22.68 48.62
N LEU A 539 14.89 -21.35 48.50
CA LEU A 539 15.53 -20.59 47.43
C LEU A 539 17.06 -20.50 47.64
N ASP A 540 17.50 -20.38 48.88
CA ASP A 540 18.92 -20.42 49.28
C ASP A 540 19.52 -21.84 49.06
N GLU A 541 18.75 -22.93 49.27
CA GLU A 541 19.17 -24.29 48.86
C GLU A 541 19.31 -24.40 47.33
N LEU A 542 18.31 -23.92 46.58
CA LEU A 542 18.30 -23.95 45.12
C LEU A 542 19.43 -23.12 44.49
N ALA A 543 19.85 -22.02 45.13
CA ALA A 543 21.02 -21.24 44.74
C ALA A 543 22.34 -22.00 44.90
N GLY A 544 22.40 -23.01 45.79
CA GLY A 544 23.53 -23.91 45.95
C GLY A 544 23.79 -24.79 44.73
N VAL A 545 22.80 -25.03 43.88
CA VAL A 545 22.95 -25.84 42.66
C VAL A 545 23.60 -25.02 41.54
N GLU A 546 24.73 -25.49 41.02
CA GLU A 546 25.43 -24.86 39.89
C GLU A 546 24.63 -25.02 38.58
N LEU A 547 23.85 -23.99 38.26
CA LEU A 547 23.04 -23.88 37.04
C LEU A 547 23.18 -22.48 36.43
N ASN A 548 23.23 -22.40 35.09
CA ASN A 548 23.14 -21.11 34.39
C ASN A 548 21.68 -20.61 34.34
N GLY A 549 21.48 -19.31 34.07
CA GLY A 549 20.15 -18.68 34.09
C GLY A 549 19.16 -19.29 33.09
N ARG A 550 19.65 -19.80 31.94
CA ARG A 550 18.83 -20.52 30.94
C ARG A 550 18.37 -21.88 31.49
N GLN A 551 19.22 -22.59 32.24
CA GLN A 551 18.86 -23.83 32.93
C GLN A 551 17.85 -23.60 34.05
N ILE A 552 18.06 -22.59 34.91
CA ILE A 552 17.14 -22.22 36.01
C ILE A 552 15.75 -21.89 35.45
N LYS A 553 15.67 -20.97 34.47
CA LYS A 553 14.42 -20.60 33.78
C LYS A 553 13.67 -21.82 33.26
N ASN A 554 14.39 -22.78 32.67
CA ASN A 554 13.81 -24.02 32.16
C ASN A 554 13.36 -24.97 33.29
N VAL A 555 14.03 -25.02 34.45
CA VAL A 555 13.55 -25.79 35.61
C VAL A 555 12.24 -25.20 36.14
N VAL A 556 12.21 -23.90 36.41
CA VAL A 556 11.00 -23.22 36.93
C VAL A 556 9.82 -23.36 35.96
N LYS A 557 10.05 -23.20 34.65
CA LYS A 557 8.99 -23.38 33.64
C LYS A 557 8.41 -24.80 33.66
N THR A 558 9.23 -25.84 33.71
CA THR A 558 8.73 -27.24 33.78
C THR A 558 8.05 -27.53 35.11
N ALA A 559 8.57 -27.04 36.23
CA ALA A 559 7.97 -27.23 37.55
C ALA A 559 6.59 -26.55 37.66
N ARG A 560 6.42 -25.36 37.06
CA ARG A 560 5.11 -24.69 36.97
C ARG A 560 4.11 -25.44 36.09
N LEU A 561 4.54 -26.03 34.98
CA LEU A 561 3.66 -26.86 34.14
C LEU A 561 3.16 -28.11 34.91
N LEU A 562 4.04 -28.72 35.71
CA LEU A 562 3.67 -29.84 36.59
C LEU A 562 2.65 -29.41 37.66
N ALA A 563 2.93 -28.35 38.41
CA ALA A 563 2.01 -27.80 39.41
C ALA A 563 0.65 -27.39 38.80
N THR A 564 0.64 -26.82 37.59
CA THR A 564 -0.60 -26.45 36.87
C THR A 564 -1.43 -27.68 36.49
N HIS A 565 -0.77 -28.77 36.06
CA HIS A 565 -1.43 -30.05 35.77
C HIS A 565 -2.01 -30.70 37.03
N GLU A 566 -1.26 -30.67 38.13
CA GLU A 566 -1.68 -31.18 39.45
C GLU A 566 -2.67 -30.25 40.19
N ARG A 567 -2.89 -29.03 39.67
CA ARG A 567 -3.73 -27.96 40.25
C ARG A 567 -3.26 -27.48 41.63
N THR A 568 -1.95 -27.56 41.88
CA THR A 568 -1.28 -27.19 43.13
C THR A 568 -0.56 -25.84 43.01
N GLN A 569 -0.09 -25.28 44.13
CA GLN A 569 0.85 -24.14 44.12
C GLN A 569 2.24 -24.60 43.68
N LEU A 570 3.10 -23.69 43.19
CA LEU A 570 4.50 -24.02 42.92
C LEU A 570 5.26 -24.26 44.22
N ALA A 571 5.32 -25.52 44.64
CA ALA A 571 6.13 -26.02 45.76
C ALA A 571 7.48 -26.61 45.30
N MET A 572 8.46 -26.68 46.22
CA MET A 572 9.79 -27.27 46.03
C MET A 572 9.77 -28.72 45.51
N GLY A 573 8.77 -29.53 45.89
CA GLY A 573 8.61 -30.90 45.40
C GLY A 573 8.57 -31.02 43.86
N HIS A 574 7.97 -30.05 43.17
CA HIS A 574 7.96 -30.00 41.70
C HIS A 574 9.34 -29.65 41.13
N ILE A 575 10.04 -28.68 41.74
CA ILE A 575 11.38 -28.24 41.32
C ILE A 575 12.39 -29.37 41.51
N SER A 576 12.42 -29.99 42.69
CA SER A 576 13.26 -31.14 43.01
C SER A 576 12.99 -32.35 42.12
N THR A 577 11.73 -32.58 41.71
CA THR A 577 11.40 -33.61 40.72
C THR A 577 12.01 -33.32 39.35
N VAL A 578 11.92 -32.08 38.85
CA VAL A 578 12.54 -31.67 37.58
C VAL A 578 14.07 -31.71 37.64
N LEU A 579 14.67 -31.30 38.76
CA LEU A 579 16.12 -31.39 38.99
C LEU A 579 16.61 -32.84 39.03
N ARG A 580 15.88 -33.74 39.71
CA ARG A 580 16.17 -35.17 39.75
C ARG A 580 16.13 -35.80 38.35
N ILE A 581 15.11 -35.50 37.55
CA ILE A 581 15.00 -36.00 36.16
C ILE A 581 16.18 -35.52 35.31
N LYS A 582 16.54 -34.22 35.40
CA LYS A 582 17.70 -33.67 34.67
C LYS A 582 19.04 -34.30 35.11
N LYS A 583 19.25 -34.54 36.40
CA LYS A 583 20.46 -35.21 36.91
C LYS A 583 20.50 -36.69 36.48
N GLY A 584 19.37 -37.40 36.51
CA GLY A 584 19.28 -38.80 36.08
C GLY A 584 19.62 -39.00 34.60
N LEU A 585 19.20 -38.07 33.73
CA LEU A 585 19.53 -38.10 32.29
C LEU A 585 21.01 -37.84 31.98
N ALA A 586 21.79 -37.31 32.93
CA ALA A 586 23.22 -37.05 32.76
C ALA A 586 24.13 -38.19 33.29
N GLY A 587 23.55 -39.24 33.88
CA GLY A 587 24.27 -40.38 34.45
C GLY A 587 24.11 -41.69 33.66
N GLY A 588 23.71 -41.62 32.38
CA GLY A 588 23.36 -42.76 31.54
C GLY A 588 24.07 -42.76 30.19
N SER A 589 25.40 -42.89 30.20
CA SER A 589 26.26 -43.05 29.03
C SER A 589 27.54 -43.80 29.39
#